data_AF-A0AAD6L4U3-F1
#
_entry.id   AF-A0AAD6L4U3-F1
#
_cell.length_a   1.000
_cell.length_b   1.000
_cell.length_c   1.000
_cell.angle_alpha   90.00
_cell.angle_beta   90.00
_cell.angle_gamma   90.00
#
_symmetry.space_group_name_H-M   'P 1'
#
loop_
_entity.id
_entity.type
_entity.pdbx_description
1 polymer ?
#
loop_
_entity_poly.entity_id
_entity_poly.type
_entity_poly.pdbx_seq_one_letter_code
_entity_poly.pdbx_strand_id
1 'polypeptide(L)'
;MFLDKAEFTLFAMHGFSLRKVTKKDRIFFTNQTFIPQETPAPLRKYREEELVDHLRGNGEGELKEWDRVYDYAYYNDLGNPDKGPKYVRPVLGGSSEYPYPRRGRTGRAAAESGYYRLIQHLPFYVITNLHLYFA
;
A
#
# COMPACT_ATOMS: atom_id res chain seq x y z
N MET A 1 -33.45 -35.69 14.76
CA MET A 1 -34.04 -34.52 14.07
C MET A 1 -33.22 -33.30 14.46
N PHE A 2 -32.60 -32.64 13.48
CA PHE A 2 -31.87 -31.37 13.55
C PHE A 2 -30.51 -31.35 14.27
N LEU A 3 -29.53 -31.99 13.64
CA LEU A 3 -28.20 -31.39 13.50
C LEU A 3 -28.19 -30.73 12.12
N ASP A 4 -28.24 -29.39 12.05
CA ASP A 4 -27.54 -28.62 11.01
C ASP A 4 -27.87 -27.12 11.14
N LYS A 5 -26.88 -26.35 11.58
CA LYS A 5 -26.56 -25.02 11.04
C LYS A 5 -25.06 -24.81 11.24
N ALA A 6 -24.25 -25.53 10.46
CA ALA A 6 -22.92 -25.01 10.16
C ALA A 6 -23.16 -23.73 9.33
N GLU A 7 -23.16 -22.57 9.99
CA GLU A 7 -23.11 -21.29 9.30
C GLU A 7 -21.80 -21.25 8.50
N PHE A 8 -21.89 -21.50 7.20
CA PHE A 8 -20.79 -21.30 6.28
C PHE A 8 -20.51 -19.79 6.20
N THR A 9 -19.62 -19.29 7.05
CA THR A 9 -19.06 -17.94 6.90
C THR A 9 -18.31 -17.85 5.58
N LEU A 10 -18.89 -17.13 4.62
CA LEU A 10 -18.25 -16.84 3.34
C LEU A 10 -17.12 -15.82 3.55
N PHE A 11 -15.88 -16.25 3.35
CA PHE A 11 -14.74 -15.35 3.27
C PHE A 11 -14.63 -14.84 1.83
N ALA A 12 -14.89 -13.55 1.62
CA ALA A 12 -14.67 -12.91 0.33
C ALA A 12 -13.17 -12.65 0.13
N MET A 13 -12.45 -13.63 -0.43
CA MET A 13 -11.01 -13.51 -0.68
C MET A 13 -10.74 -12.98 -2.08
N HIS A 14 -10.48 -11.68 -2.21
CA HIS A 14 -10.05 -11.06 -3.49
C HIS A 14 -8.55 -10.70 -3.50
N GLY A 15 -7.73 -11.38 -2.70
CA GLY A 15 -6.28 -11.17 -2.64
C GLY A 15 -5.49 -12.42 -3.02
N PHE A 16 -4.41 -12.26 -3.78
CA PHE A 16 -3.42 -13.32 -3.96
C PHE A 16 -2.83 -13.73 -2.59
N SER A 17 -2.20 -14.89 -2.46
CA SER A 17 -1.46 -15.29 -1.25
C SER A 17 -0.12 -15.90 -1.65
N LEU A 18 0.96 -15.15 -1.44
CA LEU A 18 2.33 -15.59 -1.74
C LEU A 18 3.02 -15.98 -0.42
N ARG A 19 2.80 -17.22 0.02
CA ARG A 19 3.32 -17.77 1.29
C ARG A 19 4.85 -17.71 1.45
N LYS A 20 5.61 -17.58 0.36
CA LYS A 20 7.09 -17.60 0.40
C LYS A 20 7.74 -16.23 0.56
N VAL A 21 6.97 -15.13 0.57
CA VAL A 21 7.54 -13.79 0.44
C VAL A 21 7.16 -12.83 1.58
N THR A 22 6.04 -13.07 2.27
CA THR A 22 5.59 -12.17 3.34
C THR A 22 6.22 -12.51 4.69
N LYS A 23 6.56 -11.47 5.46
CA LYS A 23 7.21 -11.60 6.79
C LYS A 23 6.27 -12.15 7.88
N LYS A 24 4.95 -12.01 7.69
CA LYS A 24 3.90 -12.59 8.54
C LYS A 24 2.83 -13.24 7.67
N ASP A 25 2.03 -14.10 8.29
CA ASP A 25 0.91 -14.77 7.64
C ASP A 25 -0.21 -13.78 7.28
N ARG A 26 -0.92 -14.08 6.18
CA ARG A 26 -2.05 -13.25 5.73
C ARG A 26 -3.30 -13.60 6.53
N ILE A 27 -3.87 -12.58 7.17
CA ILE A 27 -5.13 -12.66 7.92
C ILE A 27 -6.28 -12.21 7.01
N PHE A 28 -7.43 -12.85 7.16
CA PHE A 28 -8.64 -12.48 6.44
C PHE A 28 -9.80 -12.35 7.41
N PHE A 29 -10.56 -11.27 7.29
CA PHE A 29 -11.77 -11.03 8.07
C PHE A 29 -12.99 -11.59 7.33
N THR A 30 -14.04 -11.90 8.07
CA THR A 30 -15.36 -12.19 7.49
C THR A 30 -15.94 -10.92 6.86
N ASN A 31 -16.92 -11.05 5.96
CA ASN A 31 -17.54 -9.90 5.28
C ASN A 31 -18.47 -9.06 6.18
N GLN A 32 -18.27 -9.10 7.51
CA GLN A 32 -19.03 -8.31 8.46
C GLN A 32 -18.36 -6.94 8.62
N THR A 33 -19.14 -5.87 8.45
CA THR A 33 -18.66 -4.50 8.56
C THR A 33 -18.77 -4.03 10.01
N PHE A 34 -17.65 -3.57 10.57
CA PHE A 34 -17.58 -2.98 11.90
C PHE A 34 -16.83 -1.66 11.85
N ILE A 35 -17.41 -0.61 12.42
CA ILE A 35 -16.66 0.60 12.74
C ILE A 35 -15.61 0.28 13.82
N PRO A 36 -14.51 1.06 13.96
CA PRO A 36 -13.45 0.77 14.92
C PRO A 36 -13.94 0.57 16.37
N GLN A 37 -14.97 1.30 16.78
CA GLN A 37 -15.56 1.23 18.12
C GLN A 37 -16.37 -0.06 18.35
N GLU A 38 -17.02 -0.57 17.29
CA GLU A 38 -17.86 -1.77 17.31
C GLU A 38 -17.08 -3.05 17.01
N THR A 39 -15.80 -2.94 16.66
CA THR A 39 -14.95 -4.11 16.39
C THR A 39 -14.90 -5.02 17.63
N PRO A 40 -15.26 -6.31 17.52
CA PRO A 40 -15.22 -7.25 18.64
C PRO A 40 -13.86 -7.26 19.32
N ALA A 41 -13.84 -7.27 20.66
CA ALA A 41 -12.61 -7.16 21.45
C ALA A 41 -11.49 -8.13 21.02
N PRO A 42 -11.77 -9.42 20.69
CA PRO A 42 -10.73 -10.34 20.22
C PRO A 42 -10.11 -9.97 18.86
N LEU A 43 -10.84 -9.25 18.01
CA LEU A 43 -10.40 -8.89 16.65
C LEU A 43 -9.67 -7.55 16.58
N ARG A 44 -9.76 -6.71 17.62
CA ARG A 44 -9.15 -5.37 17.65
C ARG A 44 -7.64 -5.43 17.42
N LYS A 45 -6.95 -6.36 18.09
CA LYS A 45 -5.51 -6.57 17.93
C LYS A 45 -5.13 -6.90 16.49
N TYR A 46 -5.83 -7.86 15.87
CA TYR A 46 -5.56 -8.25 14.48
C TYR A 46 -5.86 -7.13 13.48
N ARG A 47 -6.90 -6.33 13.74
CA ARG A 47 -7.23 -5.15 12.93
C ARG A 47 -6.10 -4.11 13.00
N GLU A 48 -5.60 -3.81 14.20
CA GLU A 48 -4.50 -2.86 14.39
C GLU A 48 -3.20 -3.36 13.77
N GLU A 49 -2.85 -4.63 13.97
CA GLU A 49 -1.64 -5.24 13.38
C GLU A 49 -1.69 -5.22 11.85
N GLU A 50 -2.82 -5.56 11.22
CA GLU A 50 -2.96 -5.47 9.75
C GLU A 50 -2.81 -4.01 9.26
N LEU A 51 -3.40 -3.04 9.95
CA LEU A 51 -3.29 -1.64 9.57
C LEU A 51 -1.86 -1.09 9.72
N VAL A 52 -1.21 -1.33 10.86
CA VAL A 52 0.09 -0.72 11.21
C VAL A 52 1.24 -1.47 10.55
N ASP A 53 1.30 -2.79 10.74
CA ASP A 53 2.47 -3.58 10.33
C ASP A 53 2.46 -3.92 8.83
N HIS A 54 1.27 -4.00 8.22
CA HIS A 54 1.13 -4.49 6.85
C HIS A 54 0.75 -3.41 5.85
N LEU A 55 -0.13 -2.48 6.22
CA LEU A 55 -0.61 -1.46 5.30
C LEU A 55 0.14 -0.15 5.39
N ARG A 56 0.55 0.34 6.57
CA ARG A 56 1.29 1.62 6.66
C ARG A 56 2.78 1.49 6.34
N GLY A 57 3.38 0.35 6.69
CA GLY A 57 4.82 0.13 6.56
C GLY A 57 5.65 1.08 7.44
N ASN A 58 6.97 1.03 7.28
CA ASN A 58 7.93 1.80 8.09
C ASN A 58 8.44 3.07 7.40
N GLY A 59 7.97 3.36 6.18
CA GLY A 59 8.46 4.51 5.43
C GLY A 59 9.93 4.36 4.99
N GLU A 60 10.45 3.15 4.85
CA GLU A 60 11.82 2.90 4.38
C GLU A 60 11.86 1.81 3.29
N GLY A 61 12.95 1.77 2.53
CA GLY A 61 13.15 0.75 1.50
C GLY A 61 12.37 0.96 0.20
N GLU A 62 12.68 0.11 -0.78
CA GLU A 62 12.00 -0.01 -2.07
C GLU A 62 10.85 -1.00 -1.99
N LEU A 63 9.67 -0.60 -2.45
CA LEU A 63 8.49 -1.45 -2.46
C LEU A 63 8.53 -2.43 -3.64
N LYS A 64 8.20 -3.68 -3.37
CA LYS A 64 8.12 -4.79 -4.34
C LYS A 64 6.67 -5.10 -4.70
N GLU A 65 6.47 -5.89 -5.75
CA GLU A 65 5.15 -6.23 -6.30
C GLU A 65 4.21 -6.89 -5.28
N TRP A 66 4.76 -7.67 -4.34
CA TRP A 66 4.00 -8.36 -3.31
C TRP A 66 3.77 -7.53 -2.04
N ASP A 67 4.37 -6.33 -1.95
CA ASP A 67 4.19 -5.46 -0.80
C ASP A 67 2.80 -4.80 -0.84
N ARG A 68 2.17 -4.72 0.33
CA ARG A 68 0.83 -4.12 0.50
C ARG A 68 0.89 -2.77 1.22
N VAL A 69 2.08 -2.17 1.24
CA VAL A 69 2.34 -0.93 1.95
C VAL A 69 1.82 0.25 1.14
N TYR A 70 0.97 1.04 1.77
CA TYR A 70 0.44 2.31 1.30
C TYR A 70 1.10 3.44 2.06
N ASP A 71 1.98 4.14 1.36
CA ASP A 71 2.65 5.33 1.86
C ASP A 71 2.63 6.42 0.76
N TYR A 72 2.94 7.66 1.14
CA TYR A 72 2.80 8.82 0.26
C TYR A 72 4.16 9.36 -0.19
N ALA A 73 4.20 9.86 -1.42
CA ALA A 73 5.36 10.55 -1.99
C ALA A 73 4.92 11.74 -2.86
N TYR A 74 5.86 12.64 -3.12
CA TYR A 74 5.71 13.73 -4.09
C TYR A 74 6.02 13.23 -5.51
N TYR A 75 5.64 14.02 -6.51
CA TYR A 75 6.01 13.75 -7.91
C TYR A 75 7.44 14.23 -8.17
N ASN A 76 8.40 13.52 -7.60
CA ASN A 76 9.84 13.68 -7.85
C ASN A 76 10.40 12.63 -8.82
N ASP A 77 9.50 11.85 -9.44
CA ASP A 77 9.77 10.75 -10.34
C ASP A 77 9.29 11.05 -11.76
N LEU A 78 9.12 12.31 -12.14
CA LEU A 78 8.74 12.70 -13.51
C LEU A 78 9.95 13.09 -14.37
N GLY A 79 11.06 13.47 -13.73
CA GLY A 79 12.30 13.86 -14.39
C GLY A 79 13.34 12.75 -14.40
N ASN A 80 14.29 12.84 -15.32
CA ASN A 80 15.49 12.02 -15.32
C ASN A 80 16.72 12.91 -15.61
N PRO A 81 17.37 13.48 -14.58
CA PRO A 81 18.51 14.39 -14.75
C PRO A 81 19.72 13.72 -15.39
N ASP A 82 19.89 12.40 -15.20
CA ASP A 82 21.03 11.63 -15.69
C ASP A 82 21.02 11.51 -17.23
N LYS A 83 19.84 11.65 -17.86
CA LYS A 83 19.69 11.73 -19.33
C LYS A 83 20.01 13.12 -19.90
N GLY A 84 20.31 14.10 -19.06
CA GLY A 84 20.67 15.46 -19.44
C GLY A 84 19.60 16.52 -19.13
N PRO A 85 19.92 17.81 -19.33
CA PRO A 85 19.14 18.94 -18.81
C PRO A 85 17.72 19.03 -19.36
N LYS A 86 17.49 18.53 -20.59
CA LYS A 86 16.16 18.51 -21.23
C LYS A 86 15.15 17.61 -20.50
N TYR A 87 15.63 16.68 -19.67
CA TYR A 87 14.82 15.69 -18.95
C TYR A 87 14.61 16.04 -17.48
N VAL A 88 15.13 17.18 -17.02
CA VAL A 88 14.88 17.71 -15.67
C VAL A 88 13.45 18.24 -15.61
N ARG A 89 12.73 17.92 -14.52
CA ARG A 89 11.37 18.38 -14.24
C ARG A 89 11.30 18.84 -12.79
N PRO A 90 10.57 19.92 -12.44
CA PRO A 90 10.40 20.31 -11.04
C PRO A 90 9.64 19.23 -10.26
N VAL A 91 9.90 19.16 -8.94
CA VAL A 91 9.15 18.29 -8.04
C VAL A 91 7.77 18.90 -7.79
N LEU A 92 6.69 18.13 -7.98
CA LEU A 92 5.33 18.60 -7.71
C LEU A 92 4.85 18.08 -6.35
N GLY A 93 4.43 19.02 -5.49
CA GLY A 93 3.95 18.78 -4.14
C GLY A 93 5.02 19.06 -3.07
N GLY A 94 4.57 19.59 -1.92
CA GLY A 94 5.46 19.86 -0.76
C GLY A 94 6.09 21.26 -0.76
N SER A 95 5.89 22.02 -1.83
CA SER A 95 6.21 23.45 -1.93
C SER A 95 4.93 24.27 -2.14
N SER A 96 4.94 25.53 -1.70
CA SER A 96 3.89 26.51 -2.03
C SER A 96 3.94 26.95 -3.50
N GLU A 97 5.10 26.84 -4.16
CA GLU A 97 5.28 27.22 -5.56
C GLU A 97 4.66 26.18 -6.52
N TYR A 98 4.77 24.89 -6.18
CA TYR A 98 4.21 23.79 -6.95
C TYR A 98 3.33 22.88 -6.07
N PRO A 99 2.15 23.35 -5.63
CA PRO A 99 1.24 22.52 -4.86
C PRO A 99 0.67 21.41 -5.74
N TYR A 100 0.73 20.17 -5.26
CA TYR A 100 0.22 19.02 -6.00
C TYR A 100 -0.18 17.88 -5.05
N PRO A 101 -1.23 17.10 -5.39
CA PRO A 101 -1.61 15.92 -4.62
C PRO A 101 -0.46 14.93 -4.44
N ARG A 102 -0.52 14.14 -3.36
CA ARG A 102 0.43 13.07 -3.12
C ARG A 102 0.13 11.88 -4.03
N ARG A 103 1.17 11.13 -4.39
CA ARG A 103 1.05 9.82 -5.03
C ARG A 103 1.40 8.69 -4.07
N GLY A 104 1.10 7.46 -4.47
CA GLY A 104 1.62 6.27 -3.81
C GLY A 104 3.15 6.23 -3.88
N ARG A 105 3.80 6.03 -2.75
CA ARG A 105 5.24 5.85 -2.64
C ARG A 105 5.66 4.57 -3.36
N THR A 106 6.83 4.62 -3.99
CA THR A 106 7.47 3.45 -4.61
C THR A 106 8.78 3.04 -3.92
N GLY A 107 9.40 3.94 -3.17
CA GLY A 107 10.64 3.64 -2.42
C GLY A 107 11.90 3.44 -3.27
N ARG A 108 11.81 3.55 -4.60
CA ARG A 108 12.93 3.37 -5.55
C ARG A 108 14.09 4.32 -5.28
N ALA A 109 15.30 3.89 -5.62
CA ALA A 109 16.52 4.69 -5.45
C ALA A 109 16.42 6.06 -6.15
N ALA A 110 17.10 7.04 -5.57
CA ALA A 110 17.30 8.32 -6.23
C ALA A 110 18.26 8.14 -7.43
N ALA A 111 18.11 9.02 -8.42
CA ALA A 111 19.12 9.31 -9.43
C ALA A 111 20.44 9.70 -8.74
N GLU A 112 21.56 9.64 -9.45
CA GLU A 112 22.88 9.96 -8.87
C GLU A 112 22.94 11.38 -8.30
N SER A 113 22.15 12.30 -8.86
CA SER A 113 21.94 13.65 -8.34
C SER A 113 21.20 13.73 -6.98
N GLY A 114 20.74 12.60 -6.43
CA GLY A 114 20.14 12.47 -5.11
C GLY A 114 18.71 13.00 -4.94
N TYR A 115 18.21 13.81 -5.89
CA TYR A 115 16.93 14.52 -5.72
C TYR A 115 15.74 13.89 -6.46
N TYR A 116 16.02 13.26 -7.60
CA TYR A 116 15.01 12.69 -8.50
C TYR A 116 14.91 11.19 -8.29
N ARG A 117 13.71 10.60 -8.38
CA ARG A 117 13.57 9.13 -8.38
C ARG A 117 13.44 8.63 -9.81
N LEU A 118 14.10 7.52 -10.13
CA LEU A 118 14.15 7.03 -11.51
C LEU A 118 12.77 6.53 -12.00
N ILE A 119 12.34 7.06 -13.15
CA ILE A 119 11.30 6.44 -13.97
C ILE A 119 11.89 5.18 -14.58
N GLN A 120 11.39 4.02 -14.16
CA GLN A 120 11.59 2.77 -14.89
C GLN A 120 10.24 2.26 -15.38
N HIS A 121 10.23 1.75 -16.61
CA HIS A 121 9.10 1.22 -17.38
C HIS A 121 8.34 0.04 -16.76
N LEU A 122 8.58 -0.29 -15.49
CA LEU A 122 7.83 -1.32 -14.78
C LEU A 122 6.42 -0.80 -14.45
N PRO A 123 5.39 -1.66 -14.47
CA PRO A 123 4.00 -1.24 -14.33
C PRO A 123 3.85 -0.41 -13.06
N PHE A 124 3.14 0.72 -13.16
CA PHE A 124 2.71 1.48 -12.00
C PHE A 124 1.90 0.52 -11.11
N TYR A 125 2.52 0.03 -10.03
CA TYR A 125 1.89 -0.91 -9.11
C TYR A 125 0.80 -0.16 -8.34
N VAL A 126 -0.43 -0.24 -8.81
CA VAL A 126 -1.62 0.14 -8.06
C VAL A 126 -2.07 -1.10 -7.31
N ILE A 127 -1.95 -1.08 -5.97
CA ILE A 127 -2.42 -2.19 -5.14
C ILE A 127 -3.94 -2.28 -5.32
N THR A 128 -4.42 -3.39 -5.87
CA THR A 128 -5.77 -3.54 -6.45
C THR A 128 -6.91 -3.70 -5.43
N ASN A 129 -6.66 -3.61 -4.13
CA ASN A 129 -7.62 -4.02 -3.10
C ASN A 129 -7.85 -2.94 -2.03
N LEU A 130 -8.42 -1.81 -2.45
CA LEU A 130 -8.84 -0.71 -1.56
C LEU A 130 -10.26 -0.90 -0.99
N HIS A 131 -11.07 -1.80 -1.55
CA HIS A 131 -12.51 -1.88 -1.27
C HIS A 131 -12.92 -2.44 0.10
N LEU A 132 -11.99 -2.87 0.95
CA LEU A 132 -12.31 -3.57 2.21
C LEU A 132 -11.95 -2.82 3.50
N TYR A 133 -11.38 -1.61 3.42
CA TYR A 133 -10.80 -0.95 4.60
C TYR A 133 -11.36 0.43 4.94
N PHE A 134 -12.31 0.96 4.15
CA PHE A 134 -12.91 2.29 4.36
C PHE A 134 -14.37 2.25 4.86
N ALA A 135 -14.88 1.09 5.27
CA ALA A 135 -16.16 0.97 5.99
C ALA A 135 -15.92 0.82 7.50
#